data_AF-A0A4R5CCH2-F1
#
_entry.id   AF-A0A4R5CCH2-F1
#
_cell.length_a   1.000
_cell.length_b   1.000
_cell.length_c   1.000
_cell.angle_alpha   90.00
_cell.angle_beta   90.00
_cell.angle_gamma   90.00
#
_symmetry.space_group_name_H-M   'P 1'
#
loop_
_entity.id
_entity.type
_entity.pdbx_description
1 polymer ?
#
loop_
_entity_poly.entity_id
_entity_poly.type
_entity_poly.pdbx_seq_one_letter_code
_entity_poly.pdbx_strand_id
1 'polypeptide(L)' 'MTYSDKRERSVRRPLQRSTSPAPADLDDAKTRFILEVAAKHPRFTPEEVYAEIRYGQRRSDITTDMARHVLADKN' A
#
# COMPACT_ATOMS: atom_id res chain seq x y z
N MET A 1 13.55 -15.82 -55.50
CA MET A 1 13.87 -14.65 -54.64
C MET A 1 13.04 -14.72 -53.37
N THR A 2 13.72 -15.03 -52.26
CA THR A 2 13.66 -14.40 -50.93
C THR A 2 12.31 -14.14 -50.25
N TYR A 3 12.04 -15.00 -49.25
CA TYR A 3 11.57 -14.72 -47.88
C TYR A 3 10.35 -13.80 -47.68
N SER A 4 9.18 -14.40 -47.48
CA SER A 4 8.09 -13.78 -46.70
C SER A 4 8.36 -13.98 -45.21
N ASP A 5 9.02 -13.00 -44.63
CA ASP A 5 9.28 -12.88 -43.20
C ASP A 5 8.02 -12.44 -42.44
N LYS A 6 7.98 -12.83 -41.15
CA LYS A 6 7.09 -12.34 -40.08
C LYS A 6 5.67 -12.91 -40.01
N ARG A 7 5.61 -14.15 -39.49
CA ARG A 7 4.50 -14.58 -38.63
C ARG A 7 4.47 -13.74 -37.34
N GLU A 8 3.92 -12.54 -37.38
CA GLU A 8 3.54 -11.82 -36.15
C GLU A 8 2.17 -12.31 -35.67
N ARG A 9 2.09 -13.60 -35.36
CA ARG A 9 1.02 -14.13 -34.50
C ARG A 9 1.43 -13.80 -33.07
N SER A 10 1.33 -12.52 -32.71
CA SER A 10 1.44 -12.09 -31.32
C SER A 10 0.26 -12.67 -30.56
N VAL A 11 0.53 -13.82 -29.95
CA VAL A 11 -0.26 -14.51 -28.95
C VAL A 11 -0.92 -13.46 -28.08
N ARG A 12 -2.26 -13.46 -28.04
CA ARG A 12 -3.04 -12.71 -27.05
C ARG A 12 -2.43 -13.03 -25.70
N ARG A 13 -1.65 -12.10 -25.13
CA ARG A 13 -1.18 -12.21 -23.76
C ARG A 13 -2.44 -12.47 -22.93
N PRO A 14 -2.51 -13.55 -22.14
CA PRO A 14 -3.59 -13.64 -21.18
C PRO A 14 -3.53 -12.37 -20.35
N LEU A 15 -4.66 -11.68 -20.19
CA LEU A 15 -4.83 -10.67 -19.15
C LEU A 15 -4.26 -11.33 -17.90
N GLN A 16 -3.06 -10.90 -17.48
CA GLN A 16 -2.52 -11.27 -16.19
C GLN A 16 -3.59 -10.81 -15.22
N ARG A 17 -4.30 -11.82 -14.69
CA ARG A 17 -5.34 -11.71 -13.69
C ARG A 17 -4.81 -10.72 -12.68
N SER A 18 -5.54 -9.62 -12.50
CA SER A 18 -5.36 -8.61 -11.47
C SER A 18 -4.21 -8.95 -10.54
N THR A 19 -2.98 -8.54 -10.90
CA THR A 19 -1.92 -8.47 -9.91
C THR A 19 -2.51 -7.57 -8.85
N SER A 20 -2.82 -8.12 -7.67
CA SER A 20 -3.21 -7.32 -6.52
C SER A 20 -2.28 -6.11 -6.53
N PRO A 21 -2.81 -4.86 -6.51
CA PRO A 21 -1.94 -3.70 -6.50
C PRO A 21 -0.87 -3.96 -5.45
N ALA A 22 0.40 -3.86 -5.85
CA ALA A 22 1.54 -4.10 -4.97
C ALA A 22 1.20 -3.53 -3.59
N PRO A 23 1.37 -4.31 -2.49
CA PRO A 23 0.88 -3.91 -1.17
C PRO A 23 1.34 -2.47 -0.96
N ALA A 24 0.39 -1.54 -0.98
CA ALA A 24 0.65 -0.13 -1.24
C ALA A 24 1.92 0.29 -0.51
N ASP A 25 3.01 0.50 -1.27
CA ASP A 25 4.36 0.60 -0.72
C ASP A 25 4.29 1.45 0.54
N LEU A 26 4.51 0.80 1.66
CA LEU A 26 4.43 1.43 2.96
C LEU A 26 5.67 2.29 3.06
N ASP A 27 5.61 3.47 2.46
CA ASP A 27 6.71 4.42 2.43
C ASP A 27 7.22 4.61 3.86
N ASP A 28 8.54 4.57 4.07
CA ASP A 28 9.16 4.81 5.38
C ASP A 28 8.63 6.09 6.05
N ALA A 29 8.27 7.09 5.25
CA ALA A 29 7.64 8.33 5.72
C ALA A 29 6.25 8.09 6.36
N LYS A 30 5.41 7.23 5.78
CA LYS A 30 4.08 6.89 6.31
C LYS A 30 4.22 6.05 7.58
N THR A 31 5.12 5.07 7.57
CA THR A 31 5.44 4.24 8.76
C THR A 31 5.89 5.10 9.93
N ARG A 32 6.85 6.00 9.69
CA ARG A 32 7.33 6.93 10.71
C ARG A 32 6.23 7.84 11.23
N PHE A 33 5.34 8.30 10.35
CA PHE A 33 4.23 9.15 10.74
C PHE A 33 3.21 8.41 11.63
N ILE A 34 2.86 7.17 11.28
CA ILE A 34 1.99 6.31 12.10
C ILE A 34 2.62 6.10 13.49
N LEU A 35 3.92 5.80 13.55
CA LEU A 35 4.66 5.64 14.80
C LEU A 35 4.70 6.92 15.63
N GLU A 36 4.83 8.09 15.00
CA GLU A 36 4.83 9.38 15.70
C GLU A 36 3.47 9.67 16.33
N VAL A 37 2.37 9.43 15.61
CA VAL A 37 1.01 9.60 16.16
C VAL A 37 0.76 8.60 17.28
N ALA A 38 1.16 7.33 17.11
CA ALA A 38 1.05 6.33 18.16
C ALA A 38 1.94 6.65 19.39
N ALA A 39 3.09 7.29 19.19
CA ALA A 39 3.94 7.74 20.29
C ALA A 39 3.32 8.91 21.07
N LYS A 40 2.60 9.81 20.39
CA LYS A 40 1.81 10.87 21.04
C LYS A 40 0.61 10.31 21.80
N HIS A 41 0.07 9.18 21.35
CA HIS A 41 -1.10 8.52 21.95
C HIS A 41 -0.83 7.04 22.28
N PRO A 42 -0.07 6.73 23.34
CA PRO A 42 0.35 5.37 23.66
C PRO A 42 -0.80 4.43 24.08
N ARG A 43 -1.99 4.99 24.32
CA ARG A 43 -3.21 4.23 24.66
C ARG A 43 -4.12 3.96 23.45
N PHE A 44 -3.82 4.58 22.31
CA PHE A 44 -4.67 4.43 21.14
C PHE A 44 -4.46 3.06 20.50
N THR A 45 -5.59 2.44 20.18
CA THR A 45 -5.64 1.26 19.31
C THR A 45 -5.27 1.65 17.88
N PRO A 46 -4.89 0.69 17.01
CA PRO A 46 -4.57 0.99 15.62
C PRO A 46 -5.70 1.69 14.85
N GLU A 47 -6.94 1.39 15.21
CA GLU A 47 -8.14 2.02 14.64
C GLU A 47 -8.28 3.48 15.07
N GLU A 48 -8.00 3.78 16.34
CA GLU A 48 -8.00 5.16 16.87
C GLU A 48 -6.83 5.98 16.30
N VAL A 49 -5.65 5.37 16.13
CA VAL A 49 -4.52 6.02 15.44
C VAL A 49 -4.91 6.36 14.00
N TYR A 50 -5.58 5.45 13.29
CA TYR A 50 -6.10 5.75 11.95
C TYR A 50 -7.16 6.87 11.97
N ALA A 51 -8.08 6.86 12.94
CA ALA A 51 -9.08 7.91 13.08
C ALA A 51 -8.42 9.29 13.31
N GLU A 52 -7.40 9.34 14.16
CA GLU A 52 -6.62 10.56 14.42
C GLU A 52 -5.89 11.05 13.15
N ILE A 53 -5.28 10.15 12.40
CA ILE A 53 -4.61 10.47 11.14
C ILE A 53 -5.61 10.98 10.09
N ARG A 54 -6.78 10.32 9.98
CA ARG A 54 -7.77 10.63 8.94
C ARG A 54 -8.57 11.88 9.25
N TYR A 55 -9.00 12.07 10.49
CA TYR A 55 -9.88 13.18 10.88
C TYR A 55 -9.11 14.34 11.53
N GLY A 56 -8.08 14.05 12.33
CA GLY A 56 -7.23 15.07 12.93
C GLY A 56 -6.26 15.69 11.92
N GLN A 57 -5.53 14.85 11.17
CA GLN A 57 -4.47 15.30 10.25
C GLN A 57 -4.93 15.38 8.78
N ARG A 58 -6.19 15.00 8.47
CA ARG A 58 -6.78 14.99 7.11
C ARG A 58 -5.98 14.21 6.07
N ARG A 59 -5.17 13.24 6.50
CA ARG A 59 -4.40 12.37 5.61
C ARG A 59 -5.25 11.17 5.21
N SER A 60 -5.50 11.08 3.90
CA SER A 60 -6.30 9.99 3.30
C SER A 60 -5.43 8.89 2.69
N ASP A 61 -4.11 9.12 2.66
CA ASP A 61 -3.09 8.25 2.08
C ASP A 61 -2.70 7.08 3.00
N ILE A 62 -3.13 7.10 4.27
CA ILE A 62 -2.87 6.07 5.26
C ILE A 62 -4.17 5.31 5.51
N THR A 63 -4.13 3.98 5.41
CA THR A 63 -5.27 3.10 5.68
C THR A 63 -5.21 2.50 7.08
N THR A 64 -6.34 1.99 7.56
CA THR A 64 -6.40 1.27 8.84
C THR A 64 -5.51 0.04 8.85
N ASP A 65 -5.42 -0.69 7.73
CA ASP A 65 -4.53 -1.84 7.58
C ASP A 65 -3.05 -1.47 7.71
N MET A 66 -2.63 -0.32 7.17
CA MET A 66 -1.27 0.19 7.35
C MET A 66 -0.99 0.48 8.82
N ALA A 67 -1.91 1.18 9.51
CA ALA A 67 -1.75 1.48 10.93
C ALA A 67 -1.66 0.19 11.77
N ARG A 68 -2.50 -0.80 11.47
CA ARG A 68 -2.50 -2.11 12.12
C ARG A 68 -1.20 -2.87 11.87
N HIS A 69 -0.71 -2.88 10.63
CA HIS A 69 0.51 -3.59 10.27
C HIS A 69 1.74 -3.00 10.96
N VAL A 70 1.88 -1.67 10.94
CA VAL A 70 2.99 -0.95 11.60
C VAL A 70 3.00 -1.14 13.12
N LEU A 71 1.82 -1.11 13.74
CA LEU A 71 1.71 -1.28 15.19
C LEU A 71 1.82 -2.74 15.64
N ALA A 72 1.49 -3.70 14.76
CA ALA A 72 1.70 -5.12 15.01
C ALA A 72 3.19 -5.50 14.95
N ASP A 73 3.98 -4.90 14.05
CA ASP A 73 5.43 -5.15 13.95
C ASP A 73 6.22 -4.60 15.15
N LYS A 74 5.67 -3.59 15.84
CA LYS A 74 6.26 -2.99 17.05
C LYS A 74 6.22 -3.89 18.30
N ASN A 75 5.47 -5.00 18.28
CA ASN A 75 5.18 -5.84 19.45
C ASN A 75 5.70 -7.27 19.26
#